data_AF-A0A7X2T1G8-F1
#
_entry.id   AF-A0A7X2T1G8-F1
#
_cell.length_a   1.000
_cell.length_b   1.000
_cell.length_c   1.000
_cell.angle_alpha   90.00
_cell.angle_beta   90.00
_cell.angle_gamma   90.00
#
_symmetry.space_group_name_H-M   'P 1'
#
loop_
_entity.id
_entity.type
_entity.pdbx_description
1 polymer ?
#
loop_
_entity_poly.entity_id
_entity_poly.type
_entity_poly.pdbx_seq_one_letter_code
_entity_poly.pdbx_strand_id
1 'polypeptide(L)'
;MIFIYLIAKEIFKDEKKSLVAAFIMTLFPASIIYTAVYSTETIAIAFFLASLYYFILVMNKKKRDTYLLLSGVLLLVGHLFRMVAQVIIVAYIMYIFIYMRKQYKNKFKRTAYILISFFIPFIIIGYTVIGAGITDTKLWSPKETPLTSVLKGSNINAGGRWNEEDAKFVEENVSRTEYLNNECKNRIIERYTSASPSTLGCFFVKKLVCQWWQGDFAGAFWAESGLTSENIRIDVLNKGAVWFQLYYTIIFIMAVVGLFKKREYIENKIANIMSIIFCGYGILFLILETQERYGFIISWIFVLMAAAAIKPGKENEMYV
;
A
#
# COMPACT_ATOMS: atom_id res chain seq x y z
N MET A 1 7.62 -8.55 10.36
CA MET A 1 9.07 -8.85 10.25
C MET A 1 9.34 -10.20 9.59
N ILE A 2 8.81 -11.33 10.10
CA ILE A 2 9.03 -12.68 9.52
C ILE A 2 8.70 -12.75 8.02
N PHE A 3 7.55 -12.24 7.58
CA PHE A 3 7.21 -12.26 6.15
C PHE A 3 8.16 -11.41 5.28
N ILE A 4 8.74 -10.33 5.81
CA ILE A 4 9.76 -9.56 5.08
C ILE A 4 11.00 -10.41 4.84
N TYR A 5 11.50 -11.11 5.86
CA TYR A 5 12.60 -12.06 5.71
C TYR A 5 12.28 -13.12 4.65
N LEU A 6 11.10 -13.75 4.75
CA LEU A 6 10.68 -14.83 3.84
C LEU A 6 10.52 -14.35 2.39
N ILE A 7 9.90 -13.18 2.18
CA ILE A 7 9.76 -12.56 0.85
C ILE A 7 11.14 -12.23 0.29
N ALA A 8 12.00 -11.57 1.07
CA ALA A 8 13.36 -11.23 0.65
C ALA A 8 14.16 -12.48 0.28
N LYS A 9 14.01 -13.57 1.02
CA LYS A 9 14.66 -14.87 0.71
C LYS A 9 14.21 -15.45 -0.61
N GLU A 10 12.92 -15.34 -0.92
CA GLU A 10 12.36 -15.81 -2.19
C GLU A 10 12.68 -14.91 -3.38
N ILE A 11 12.82 -13.60 -3.16
CA ILE A 11 13.19 -12.64 -4.19
C ILE A 11 14.69 -12.73 -4.48
N PHE A 12 15.53 -12.53 -3.46
CA PHE A 12 16.97 -12.35 -3.63
C PHE A 12 17.77 -13.64 -3.63
N LYS A 13 17.20 -14.74 -3.09
CA LYS A 13 17.91 -16.03 -2.91
C LYS A 13 19.24 -15.88 -2.17
N ASP A 14 19.30 -14.92 -1.24
CA ASP A 14 20.50 -14.58 -0.49
C ASP A 14 20.11 -14.32 0.97
N GLU A 15 20.71 -15.07 1.89
CA GLU A 15 20.37 -14.99 3.30
C GLU A 15 20.77 -13.65 3.94
N LYS A 16 21.94 -13.13 3.58
CA LYS A 16 22.42 -11.84 4.11
C LYS A 16 21.46 -10.71 3.75
N LYS A 17 21.05 -10.60 2.49
CA LYS A 17 20.05 -9.61 2.07
C LYS A 17 18.72 -9.79 2.81
N SER A 18 18.30 -11.03 3.03
CA SER A 18 17.05 -11.34 3.73
C SER A 18 17.08 -10.94 5.20
N LEU A 19 18.19 -11.20 5.89
CA LEU A 19 18.41 -10.76 7.27
C LEU A 19 18.48 -9.23 7.36
N VAL A 20 19.18 -8.58 6.42
CA VAL A 20 19.23 -7.11 6.38
C VAL A 20 17.84 -6.51 6.15
N ALA A 21 17.03 -7.06 5.24
CA ALA A 21 15.65 -6.60 5.04
C ALA A 21 14.82 -6.70 6.32
N ALA A 22 14.95 -7.83 7.04
CA ALA A 22 14.26 -8.02 8.31
C ALA A 22 14.73 -7.04 9.39
N PHE A 23 16.04 -6.83 9.51
CA PHE A 23 16.65 -5.89 10.43
C PHE A 23 16.21 -4.45 10.17
N ILE A 24 16.22 -4.02 8.89
CA ILE A 24 15.71 -2.71 8.49
C ILE A 24 14.23 -2.59 8.87
N MET A 25 13.39 -3.59 8.58
CA MET A 25 11.98 -3.54 8.97
C MET A 25 11.82 -3.40 10.49
N THR A 26 12.61 -4.10 11.29
CA THR A 26 12.54 -4.05 12.76
C THR A 26 12.82 -2.66 13.31
N LEU A 27 13.73 -1.91 12.67
CA LEU A 27 14.10 -0.57 13.07
C LEU A 27 13.31 0.52 12.33
N PHE A 28 12.39 0.15 11.43
CA PHE A 28 11.67 1.10 10.62
C PHE A 28 10.75 1.96 11.50
N PRO A 29 10.96 3.29 11.61
CA PRO A 29 10.27 4.12 12.59
C PRO A 29 8.75 4.00 12.55
N ALA A 30 8.16 4.04 11.35
CA ALA A 30 6.73 3.89 11.19
C ALA A 30 6.24 2.54 11.75
N SER A 31 6.97 1.44 11.56
CA SER A 31 6.56 0.13 12.08
C SER A 31 6.56 0.03 13.61
N ILE A 32 7.37 0.86 14.28
CA ILE A 32 7.45 0.93 15.74
C ILE A 32 6.37 1.89 16.26
N ILE A 33 6.28 3.09 15.71
CA ILE A 33 5.38 4.13 16.24
C ILE A 33 3.91 3.72 16.04
N TYR A 34 3.58 3.09 14.91
CA TYR A 34 2.23 2.60 14.67
C TYR A 34 1.80 1.44 15.58
N THR A 35 2.66 0.91 16.46
CA THR A 35 2.20 0.01 17.53
C THR A 35 1.48 0.75 18.66
N ALA A 36 1.75 2.05 18.83
CA ALA A 36 1.06 2.90 19.79
C ALA A 36 -0.23 3.52 19.22
N VAL A 37 -0.47 3.37 17.90
CA VAL A 37 -1.65 3.88 17.21
C VAL A 37 -2.63 2.73 16.99
N TYR A 38 -3.91 2.91 17.32
CA TYR A 38 -4.95 1.96 16.96
C TYR A 38 -5.27 2.06 15.46
N SER A 39 -4.40 1.46 14.66
CA SER A 39 -4.37 1.57 13.20
C SER A 39 -4.68 0.22 12.56
N THR A 40 -5.67 0.20 11.66
CA THR A 40 -6.04 -1.02 10.93
C THR A 40 -4.99 -1.39 9.88
N GLU A 41 -4.15 -0.43 9.48
CA GLU A 41 -3.04 -0.62 8.55
C GLU A 41 -2.04 -1.66 9.06
N THR A 42 -1.67 -1.62 10.35
CA THR A 42 -0.71 -2.57 10.95
C THR A 42 -1.17 -4.02 10.78
N ILE A 43 -2.47 -4.28 10.98
CA ILE A 43 -3.06 -5.62 10.80
C ILE A 43 -3.11 -5.97 9.31
N ALA A 44 -3.59 -5.05 8.47
CA ALA A 44 -3.71 -5.27 7.02
C ALA A 44 -2.36 -5.60 6.35
N ILE A 45 -1.27 -4.91 6.75
CA ILE A 45 0.10 -5.15 6.24
C ILE A 45 0.52 -6.61 6.45
N ALA A 46 0.25 -7.19 7.62
CA ALA A 46 0.63 -8.57 7.91
C ALA A 46 -0.01 -9.55 6.92
N PHE A 47 -1.30 -9.37 6.63
CA PHE A 47 -2.05 -10.18 5.68
C PHE A 47 -1.65 -9.93 4.22
N PHE A 48 -1.36 -8.67 3.85
CA PHE A 48 -0.84 -8.35 2.51
C PHE A 48 0.53 -8.98 2.26
N LEU A 49 1.44 -8.94 3.24
CA LEU A 49 2.74 -9.60 3.15
C LEU A 49 2.60 -11.13 3.11
N ALA A 50 1.72 -11.71 3.92
CA ALA A 50 1.45 -13.15 3.89
C ALA A 50 0.92 -13.60 2.52
N SER A 51 -0.04 -12.84 1.96
CA SER A 51 -0.54 -13.09 0.61
C SER A 51 0.57 -13.03 -0.44
N LEU A 52 1.39 -11.99 -0.39
CA LEU A 52 2.48 -11.75 -1.33
C LEU A 52 3.51 -12.88 -1.27
N TYR A 53 3.83 -13.35 -0.07
CA TYR A 53 4.72 -14.49 0.11
C TYR A 53 4.19 -15.75 -0.61
N TYR A 54 2.92 -16.12 -0.40
CA TYR A 54 2.34 -17.27 -1.10
C TYR A 54 2.23 -17.08 -2.61
N PHE A 55 1.92 -15.86 -3.07
CA PHE A 55 1.95 -15.53 -4.49
C PHE A 55 3.36 -15.79 -5.08
N ILE A 56 4.39 -15.26 -4.43
CA ILE A 56 5.80 -15.44 -4.83
C ILE A 56 6.19 -16.92 -4.84
N LEU A 57 5.82 -17.71 -3.83
CA LEU A 57 6.12 -19.14 -3.79
C LEU A 57 5.53 -19.91 -4.99
N VAL A 58 4.33 -19.55 -5.43
CA VAL A 58 3.70 -20.14 -6.62
C VAL A 58 4.40 -19.68 -7.90
N MET A 59 4.80 -18.40 -7.98
CA MET A 59 5.53 -17.87 -9.13
C MET A 59 6.92 -18.50 -9.27
N ASN A 60 7.59 -18.74 -8.14
CA ASN A 60 8.85 -19.49 -8.04
C ASN A 60 8.69 -21.01 -8.20
N LYS A 61 7.47 -21.50 -8.44
CA LYS A 61 7.14 -22.94 -8.59
C LYS A 61 7.47 -23.80 -7.35
N LYS A 62 7.64 -23.20 -6.17
CA LYS A 62 7.85 -23.92 -4.90
C LYS A 62 6.54 -24.45 -4.29
N LYS A 63 5.40 -23.88 -4.70
CA LYS A 63 4.07 -24.32 -4.28
C LYS A 63 3.14 -24.50 -5.48
N ARG A 64 2.11 -25.33 -5.29
CA ARG A 64 1.07 -25.59 -6.31
C ARG A 64 0.23 -24.34 -6.54
N ASP A 65 -0.32 -24.20 -7.75
CA ASP A 65 -1.16 -23.05 -8.13
C ASP A 65 -2.35 -22.82 -7.17
N THR A 66 -2.86 -23.87 -6.51
CA THR A 66 -3.95 -23.78 -5.53
C THR A 66 -3.62 -22.92 -4.31
N TYR A 67 -2.34 -22.70 -3.98
CA TYR A 67 -1.95 -21.75 -2.92
C TYR A 67 -2.30 -20.30 -3.27
N LEU A 68 -2.64 -20.00 -4.52
CA LEU A 68 -3.22 -18.70 -4.88
C LEU A 68 -4.62 -18.48 -4.28
N LEU A 69 -5.34 -19.56 -3.94
CA LEU A 69 -6.58 -19.45 -3.16
C LEU A 69 -6.29 -18.91 -1.77
N LEU A 70 -5.28 -19.46 -1.08
CA LEU A 70 -4.85 -18.95 0.22
C LEU A 70 -4.34 -17.51 0.11
N SER A 71 -3.57 -17.19 -0.93
CA SER A 71 -3.09 -15.84 -1.21
C SER A 71 -4.26 -14.83 -1.37
N GLY A 72 -5.33 -15.19 -2.09
CA GLY A 72 -6.51 -14.32 -2.24
C GLY A 72 -7.36 -14.21 -0.98
N VAL A 73 -7.53 -15.29 -0.20
CA VAL A 73 -8.19 -15.22 1.13
C VAL A 73 -7.41 -14.31 2.08
N LEU A 74 -6.08 -14.42 2.13
CA LEU A 74 -5.25 -13.54 2.95
C LEU A 74 -5.38 -12.07 2.52
N LEU A 75 -5.42 -11.78 1.21
CA LEU A 75 -5.70 -10.41 0.74
C LEU A 75 -7.06 -9.93 1.20
N LEU A 76 -8.09 -10.78 1.14
CA LEU A 76 -9.43 -10.42 1.61
C LEU A 76 -9.39 -10.05 3.10
N VAL A 77 -8.77 -10.87 3.95
CA VAL A 77 -8.70 -10.58 5.38
C VAL A 77 -8.03 -9.22 5.61
N GLY A 78 -6.90 -8.94 4.95
CA GLY A 78 -6.27 -7.61 5.01
C GLY A 78 -7.16 -6.48 4.48
N HIS A 79 -7.92 -6.75 3.41
CA HIS A 79 -8.85 -5.81 2.80
C HIS A 79 -9.99 -5.39 3.75
N LEU A 80 -10.47 -6.32 4.58
CA LEU A 80 -11.51 -6.04 5.57
C LEU A 80 -11.05 -5.06 6.65
N PHE A 81 -9.75 -5.06 6.99
CA PHE A 81 -9.16 -4.07 7.89
C PHE A 81 -8.87 -2.75 7.17
N ARG A 82 -8.39 -2.82 5.92
CA ARG A 82 -8.10 -1.64 5.08
C ARG A 82 -8.41 -1.93 3.62
N MET A 83 -9.45 -1.26 3.10
CA MET A 83 -10.03 -1.54 1.78
C MET A 83 -9.20 -1.03 0.57
N VAL A 84 -7.93 -1.45 0.47
CA VAL A 84 -6.98 -1.04 -0.59
C VAL A 84 -6.31 -2.22 -1.32
N ALA A 85 -6.64 -3.46 -0.94
CA ALA A 85 -6.08 -4.68 -1.54
C ALA A 85 -6.29 -4.81 -3.06
N GLN A 86 -7.23 -4.08 -3.66
CA GLN A 86 -7.50 -4.12 -5.10
C GLN A 86 -6.25 -3.76 -5.91
N VAL A 87 -5.42 -2.84 -5.42
CA VAL A 87 -4.14 -2.49 -6.06
C VAL A 87 -3.20 -3.69 -6.14
N ILE A 88 -3.14 -4.50 -5.08
CA ILE A 88 -2.30 -5.70 -5.03
C ILE A 88 -2.86 -6.79 -5.96
N ILE A 89 -4.18 -6.95 -6.03
CA ILE A 89 -4.83 -7.87 -6.97
C ILE A 89 -4.46 -7.51 -8.41
N VAL A 90 -4.61 -6.23 -8.78
CA VAL A 90 -4.21 -5.73 -10.11
C VAL A 90 -2.73 -6.01 -10.36
N ALA A 91 -1.86 -5.76 -9.38
CA ALA A 91 -0.43 -6.04 -9.51
C ALA A 91 -0.13 -7.54 -9.74
N TYR A 92 -0.81 -8.44 -9.02
CA TYR A 92 -0.65 -9.89 -9.23
C TYR A 92 -1.08 -10.31 -10.64
N ILE A 93 -2.21 -9.79 -11.12
CA ILE A 93 -2.71 -10.08 -12.47
C ILE A 93 -1.72 -9.55 -13.50
N MET A 94 -1.32 -8.28 -13.40
CA MET A 94 -0.31 -7.69 -14.29
C MET A 94 0.97 -8.54 -14.32
N TYR A 95 1.49 -8.93 -13.15
CA TYR A 95 2.66 -9.79 -13.07
C TYR A 95 2.48 -11.13 -13.79
N ILE A 96 1.35 -11.81 -13.57
CA ILE A 96 1.02 -13.09 -14.23
C ILE A 96 1.03 -12.89 -15.76
N PHE A 97 0.42 -11.83 -16.27
CA PHE A 97 0.30 -11.61 -17.70
C PHE A 97 1.61 -11.17 -18.36
N ILE A 98 2.41 -10.33 -17.68
CA ILE A 98 3.70 -9.82 -18.19
C ILE A 98 4.78 -10.91 -18.17
N TYR A 99 4.95 -11.61 -17.03
CA TYR A 99 6.14 -12.43 -16.80
C TYR A 99 5.95 -13.92 -17.03
N MET A 100 4.72 -14.44 -16.99
CA MET A 100 4.50 -15.85 -17.31
C MET A 100 4.47 -16.07 -18.82
N ARG A 101 5.37 -16.92 -19.32
CA ARG A 101 5.38 -17.36 -20.73
C ARG A 101 4.41 -18.51 -21.04
N LYS A 102 3.80 -19.12 -20.03
CA LYS A 102 2.91 -20.28 -20.20
C LYS A 102 1.65 -19.92 -21.02
N GLN A 103 1.06 -20.93 -21.67
CA GLN A 103 -0.22 -20.87 -22.38
C GLN A 103 -1.29 -20.09 -21.58
N TYR A 104 -2.09 -19.28 -22.29
CA TYR A 104 -3.13 -18.41 -21.73
C TYR A 104 -4.02 -19.10 -20.68
N LYS A 105 -4.34 -20.38 -20.87
CA LYS A 105 -5.11 -21.20 -19.92
C LYS A 105 -4.57 -21.15 -18.49
N ASN A 106 -3.25 -21.21 -18.30
CA ASN A 106 -2.64 -21.15 -16.98
C ASN A 106 -2.67 -19.74 -16.37
N LYS A 107 -2.58 -18.69 -17.19
CA LYS A 107 -2.71 -17.29 -16.74
C LYS A 107 -4.12 -17.04 -16.21
N PHE A 108 -5.14 -17.44 -16.98
CA PHE A 108 -6.54 -17.33 -16.58
C PHE A 108 -6.86 -18.17 -15.35
N LYS A 109 -6.39 -19.42 -15.28
CA LYS A 109 -6.57 -20.28 -14.09
C LYS A 109 -6.01 -19.63 -12.81
N ARG A 110 -4.77 -19.13 -12.85
CA ARG A 110 -4.13 -18.50 -11.68
C ARG A 110 -4.82 -17.20 -11.28
N THR A 111 -5.22 -16.40 -12.26
CA THR A 111 -6.03 -15.20 -12.04
C THR A 111 -7.37 -15.54 -11.40
N ALA A 112 -8.05 -16.57 -11.91
CA ALA A 112 -9.31 -17.04 -11.36
C ALA A 112 -9.17 -17.50 -9.90
N TYR A 113 -8.09 -18.21 -9.53
CA TYR A 113 -7.86 -18.57 -8.13
C TYR A 113 -7.78 -17.36 -7.21
N ILE A 114 -7.06 -16.30 -7.60
CA ILE A 114 -6.97 -15.07 -6.80
C ILE A 114 -8.34 -14.39 -6.70
N LEU A 115 -9.02 -14.21 -7.85
CA LEU A 115 -10.29 -13.50 -7.91
C LEU A 115 -11.41 -14.22 -7.15
N ILE A 116 -11.55 -15.54 -7.36
CA ILE A 116 -12.59 -16.36 -6.72
C ILE A 116 -12.40 -16.38 -5.21
N SER A 117 -11.18 -16.59 -4.74
CA SER A 117 -10.88 -16.65 -3.30
C SER A 117 -10.98 -15.31 -2.59
N PHE A 118 -10.85 -14.20 -3.32
CA PHE A 118 -11.07 -12.86 -2.79
C PHE A 118 -12.56 -12.45 -2.84
N PHE A 119 -13.17 -12.45 -4.03
CA PHE A 119 -14.47 -11.85 -4.25
C PHE A 119 -15.64 -12.70 -3.76
N ILE A 120 -15.60 -14.03 -3.89
CA ILE A 120 -16.73 -14.86 -3.42
C ILE A 120 -16.92 -14.70 -1.91
N PRO A 121 -15.88 -14.90 -1.06
CA PRO A 121 -16.08 -14.73 0.37
C PRO A 121 -16.35 -13.27 0.76
N PHE A 122 -15.80 -12.28 0.05
CA PHE A 122 -16.13 -10.87 0.28
C PHE A 122 -17.63 -10.58 0.09
N ILE A 123 -18.21 -11.10 -1.00
CA ILE A 123 -19.64 -10.96 -1.29
C ILE A 123 -20.47 -11.66 -0.22
N ILE A 124 -20.09 -12.89 0.16
CA ILE A 124 -20.77 -13.66 1.22
C ILE A 124 -20.76 -12.86 2.53
N ILE A 125 -19.58 -12.41 2.98
CA ILE A 125 -19.44 -11.61 4.21
C ILE A 125 -20.32 -10.36 4.14
N GLY A 126 -20.32 -9.65 3.00
CA GLY A 126 -21.14 -8.45 2.84
C GLY A 126 -22.64 -8.69 2.95
N TYR A 127 -23.15 -9.83 2.47
CA TYR A 127 -24.55 -10.20 2.69
C TYR A 127 -24.81 -10.71 4.11
N THR A 128 -23.86 -11.44 4.71
CA THR A 128 -23.99 -11.94 6.09
C THR A 128 -24.08 -10.80 7.10
N VAL A 129 -23.26 -9.75 6.98
CA VAL A 129 -23.30 -8.60 7.91
C VAL A 129 -24.60 -7.79 7.82
N ILE A 130 -25.19 -7.71 6.62
CA ILE A 130 -26.51 -7.11 6.42
C ILE A 130 -27.59 -7.99 7.05
N GLY A 131 -27.58 -9.29 6.75
CA GLY A 131 -28.55 -10.25 7.28
C GLY A 131 -28.51 -10.37 8.81
N ALA A 132 -27.34 -10.13 9.42
CA ALA A 132 -27.16 -10.08 10.86
C ALA A 132 -27.55 -8.72 11.49
N GLY A 133 -27.96 -7.73 10.71
CA GLY A 133 -28.31 -6.39 11.21
C GLY A 133 -27.12 -5.56 11.71
N ILE A 134 -25.88 -5.92 11.32
CA ILE A 134 -24.67 -5.18 11.73
C ILE A 134 -24.53 -3.88 10.91
N THR A 135 -24.94 -3.90 9.64
CA THR A 135 -24.85 -2.75 8.74
C THR A 135 -26.04 -2.68 7.79
N ASP A 136 -26.49 -1.47 7.44
CA ASP A 136 -27.56 -1.27 6.45
C ASP A 136 -27.07 -1.21 5.00
N THR A 137 -25.75 -1.21 4.78
CA THR A 137 -25.13 -1.06 3.46
C THR A 137 -24.14 -2.17 3.17
N LYS A 138 -24.06 -2.56 1.89
CA LYS A 138 -23.06 -3.52 1.40
C LYS A 138 -21.65 -2.97 1.61
N LEU A 139 -20.71 -3.85 1.95
CA LEU A 139 -19.30 -3.47 2.17
C LEU A 139 -18.64 -2.79 0.97
N TRP A 140 -19.09 -3.09 -0.25
CA TRP A 140 -18.61 -2.47 -1.50
C TRP A 140 -19.41 -1.25 -1.96
N SER A 141 -20.43 -0.85 -1.19
CA SER A 141 -21.28 0.31 -1.48
C SER A 141 -21.65 1.06 -0.19
N PRO A 142 -20.64 1.61 0.52
CA PRO A 142 -20.87 2.42 1.72
C PRO A 142 -21.64 3.71 1.41
N LYS A 143 -22.27 4.32 2.43
CA LYS A 143 -22.98 5.61 2.31
C LYS A 143 -22.03 6.75 1.89
N GLU A 144 -20.88 6.86 2.57
CA GLU A 144 -19.77 7.71 2.10
C GLU A 144 -19.02 6.95 1.00
N THR A 145 -19.24 7.35 -0.24
CA THR A 145 -18.70 6.61 -1.39
C THR A 145 -17.22 6.90 -1.60
N PRO A 146 -16.47 6.02 -2.30
CA PRO A 146 -15.06 6.27 -2.61
C PRO A 146 -14.80 7.58 -3.36
N LEU A 147 -15.80 8.11 -4.09
CA LEU A 147 -15.70 9.37 -4.83
C LEU A 147 -15.49 10.58 -3.91
N THR A 148 -15.93 10.51 -2.65
CA THR A 148 -15.74 11.59 -1.67
C THR A 148 -14.25 11.80 -1.34
N SER A 149 -13.46 10.73 -1.30
CA SER A 149 -12.01 10.82 -1.14
C SER A 149 -11.34 11.37 -2.40
N VAL A 150 -11.84 11.01 -3.60
CA VAL A 150 -11.38 11.60 -4.86
C VAL A 150 -11.73 13.09 -4.93
N LEU A 151 -12.89 13.50 -4.42
CA LEU A 151 -13.29 14.90 -4.34
C LEU A 151 -12.28 15.70 -3.51
N LYS A 152 -12.02 15.28 -2.26
CA LYS A 152 -10.99 15.90 -1.40
C LYS A 152 -9.61 15.89 -2.09
N GLY A 153 -9.25 14.77 -2.70
CA GLY A 153 -8.02 14.57 -3.45
C GLY A 153 -7.86 15.44 -4.70
N SER A 154 -8.95 15.95 -5.28
CA SER A 154 -8.95 16.83 -6.45
C SER A 154 -8.84 18.32 -6.11
N ASN A 155 -8.93 18.68 -4.83
CA ASN A 155 -8.93 20.08 -4.42
C ASN A 155 -7.53 20.70 -4.57
N ILE A 156 -7.34 21.51 -5.60
CA ILE A 156 -6.05 22.12 -5.96
C ILE A 156 -5.57 23.08 -4.86
N ASN A 157 -6.46 23.89 -4.31
CA ASN A 157 -6.15 24.89 -3.28
C ASN A 157 -5.69 24.23 -1.97
N ALA A 158 -6.36 23.15 -1.58
CA ALA A 158 -5.96 22.34 -0.41
C ALA A 158 -4.75 21.44 -0.69
N GLY A 159 -4.19 21.42 -1.91
CA GLY A 159 -3.11 20.51 -2.30
C GLY A 159 -3.52 19.04 -2.25
N GLY A 160 -4.81 18.74 -2.41
CA GLY A 160 -5.37 17.39 -2.39
C GLY A 160 -5.55 16.81 -0.99
N ARG A 161 -5.33 17.60 0.07
CA ARG A 161 -5.53 17.20 1.46
C ARG A 161 -7.00 17.42 1.88
N TRP A 162 -7.32 16.92 3.07
CA TRP A 162 -8.58 17.24 3.75
C TRP A 162 -8.80 18.76 3.79
N ASN A 163 -10.02 19.18 3.54
CA ASN A 163 -10.46 20.56 3.68
C ASN A 163 -11.90 20.59 4.20
N GLU A 164 -12.22 21.64 4.96
CA GLU A 164 -13.49 21.78 5.65
C GLU A 164 -14.68 21.91 4.69
N GLU A 165 -14.49 22.60 3.55
CA GLU A 165 -15.54 22.80 2.54
C GLU A 165 -16.03 21.48 1.94
N ASP A 166 -15.12 20.67 1.40
CA ASP A 166 -15.46 19.36 0.84
C ASP A 166 -15.98 18.40 1.93
N ALA A 167 -15.46 18.50 3.16
CA ALA A 167 -15.91 17.66 4.28
C ALA A 167 -17.37 17.97 4.67
N LYS A 168 -17.73 19.25 4.85
CA LYS A 168 -19.09 19.68 5.15
C LYS A 168 -20.05 19.31 4.03
N PHE A 169 -19.65 19.53 2.78
CA PHE A 169 -20.45 19.12 1.62
C PHE A 169 -20.75 17.62 1.63
N VAL A 170 -19.77 16.76 1.95
CA VAL A 170 -19.98 15.31 2.05
C VAL A 170 -20.91 14.98 3.22
N GLU A 171 -20.68 15.56 4.39
CA GLU A 171 -21.47 15.33 5.61
C GLU A 171 -22.96 15.66 5.41
N GLU A 172 -23.26 16.81 4.83
CA GLU A 172 -24.64 17.28 4.56
C GLU A 172 -25.37 16.42 3.51
N ASN A 173 -24.63 15.64 2.70
CA ASN A 173 -25.18 14.92 1.55
C ASN A 173 -24.99 13.40 1.62
N VAL A 174 -24.37 12.87 2.69
CA VAL A 174 -24.07 11.43 2.84
C VAL A 174 -25.33 10.54 2.84
N SER A 175 -26.48 11.10 3.23
CA SER A 175 -27.78 10.43 3.18
C SER A 175 -28.36 10.32 1.77
N ARG A 176 -27.89 11.15 0.82
CA ARG A 176 -28.35 11.23 -0.57
C ARG A 176 -27.26 10.72 -1.52
N THR A 177 -26.95 9.43 -1.43
CA THR A 177 -25.79 8.81 -2.11
C THR A 177 -25.72 9.07 -3.62
N GLU A 178 -26.83 9.00 -4.35
CA GLU A 178 -26.85 9.24 -5.80
C GLU A 178 -26.53 10.70 -6.15
N TYR A 179 -27.19 11.64 -5.47
CA TYR A 179 -26.91 13.07 -5.59
C TYR A 179 -25.45 13.39 -5.26
N LEU A 180 -24.96 12.89 -4.11
CA LEU A 180 -23.58 13.08 -3.68
C LEU A 180 -22.58 12.58 -4.73
N ASN A 181 -22.82 11.41 -5.32
CA ASN A 181 -21.95 10.85 -6.37
C ASN A 181 -21.90 11.72 -7.63
N ASN A 182 -23.05 12.23 -8.08
CA ASN A 182 -23.13 13.05 -9.27
C ASN A 182 -22.43 14.40 -9.04
N GLU A 183 -22.69 15.04 -7.91
CA GLU A 183 -22.04 16.30 -7.56
C GLU A 183 -20.54 16.17 -7.31
N CYS A 184 -20.08 15.08 -6.67
CA CYS A 184 -18.65 14.80 -6.55
C CYS A 184 -18.00 14.73 -7.93
N LYS A 185 -18.59 13.99 -8.87
CA LYS A 185 -18.06 13.87 -10.25
C LYS A 185 -18.01 15.22 -10.94
N ASN A 186 -19.08 16.01 -10.88
CA ASN A 186 -19.15 17.32 -11.51
C ASN A 186 -18.04 18.25 -10.99
N ARG A 187 -17.89 18.36 -9.67
CA ARG A 187 -16.84 19.17 -9.02
C ARG A 187 -15.43 18.70 -9.38
N ILE A 188 -15.18 17.39 -9.39
CA ILE A 188 -13.87 16.82 -9.77
C ILE A 188 -13.54 17.18 -11.22
N ILE A 189 -14.50 16.99 -12.13
CA ILE A 189 -14.32 17.30 -13.56
C ILE A 189 -14.05 18.79 -13.73
N GLU A 190 -14.87 19.65 -13.13
CA GLU A 190 -14.72 21.11 -13.18
C GLU A 190 -13.34 21.56 -12.68
N ARG A 191 -12.86 21.04 -11.54
CA ARG A 191 -11.53 21.38 -10.99
C ARG A 191 -10.40 21.05 -11.96
N TYR A 192 -10.48 19.93 -12.66
CA TYR A 192 -9.45 19.52 -13.60
C TYR A 192 -9.57 20.16 -14.99
N THR A 193 -10.77 20.51 -15.44
CA THR A 193 -10.97 21.15 -16.75
C THR A 193 -10.80 22.67 -16.71
N SER A 194 -11.05 23.31 -15.57
CA SER A 194 -10.87 24.76 -15.39
C SER A 194 -9.43 25.18 -15.08
N ALA A 195 -8.61 24.27 -14.55
CA ALA A 195 -7.23 24.55 -14.20
C ALA A 195 -6.28 24.49 -15.40
N SER A 196 -5.27 25.36 -15.43
CA SER A 196 -4.24 25.32 -16.47
C SER A 196 -3.38 24.04 -16.37
N PRO A 197 -2.82 23.52 -17.48
CA PRO A 197 -1.95 22.35 -17.44
C PRO A 197 -0.74 22.50 -16.51
N SER A 198 -0.19 23.72 -16.41
CA SER A 198 0.95 24.02 -15.52
C SER A 198 0.58 23.91 -14.03
N THR A 199 -0.61 24.41 -13.68
CA THR A 199 -1.18 24.32 -12.32
C THR A 199 -1.40 22.86 -11.93
N LEU A 200 -1.99 22.07 -12.84
CA LEU A 200 -2.21 20.63 -12.63
C LEU A 200 -0.89 19.87 -12.49
N GLY A 201 0.11 20.19 -13.32
CA GLY A 201 1.45 19.61 -13.21
C GLY A 201 2.07 19.85 -11.83
N CYS A 202 2.07 21.11 -11.37
CA CYS A 202 2.58 21.46 -10.04
C CYS A 202 1.78 20.76 -8.92
N PHE A 203 0.46 20.68 -9.08
CA PHE A 203 -0.44 20.04 -8.13
C PHE A 203 -0.11 18.54 -7.96
N PHE A 204 0.00 17.79 -9.05
CA PHE A 204 0.31 16.35 -8.96
C PHE A 204 1.74 16.08 -8.45
N VAL A 205 2.71 16.92 -8.80
CA VAL A 205 4.06 16.85 -8.20
C VAL A 205 4.00 17.08 -6.70
N LYS A 206 3.24 18.09 -6.24
CA LYS A 206 3.03 18.36 -4.82
C LYS A 206 2.39 17.16 -4.12
N LYS A 207 1.34 16.56 -4.68
CA LYS A 207 0.71 15.34 -4.13
C LYS A 207 1.72 14.20 -3.99
N LEU A 208 2.51 13.96 -5.05
CA LEU A 208 3.52 12.91 -5.04
C LEU A 208 4.54 13.15 -3.91
N VAL A 209 5.09 14.36 -3.80
CA VAL A 209 6.08 14.68 -2.77
C VAL A 209 5.46 14.56 -1.37
N CYS A 210 4.31 15.20 -1.13
CA CYS A 210 3.65 15.18 0.17
C CYS A 210 3.33 13.77 0.66
N GLN A 211 2.98 12.84 -0.24
CA GLN A 211 2.65 11.47 0.12
C GLN A 211 3.82 10.67 0.69
N TRP A 212 5.05 10.99 0.27
CA TRP A 212 6.27 10.23 0.62
C TRP A 212 7.28 11.02 1.45
N TRP A 213 6.99 12.28 1.78
CA TRP A 213 7.98 13.18 2.39
C TRP A 213 8.34 12.78 3.83
N GLN A 214 7.37 12.32 4.61
CA GLN A 214 7.51 12.12 6.05
C GLN A 214 7.96 10.69 6.40
N GLY A 215 9.13 10.55 7.02
CA GLY A 215 9.77 9.26 7.27
C GLY A 215 9.06 8.30 8.23
N ASP A 216 8.15 8.81 9.07
CA ASP A 216 7.29 8.02 9.95
C ASP A 216 5.84 7.94 9.46
N PHE A 217 5.52 8.47 8.27
CA PHE A 217 4.17 8.52 7.69
C PHE A 217 3.11 9.14 8.62
N ALA A 218 3.46 10.17 9.38
CA ALA A 218 2.63 10.82 10.39
C ALA A 218 2.31 9.95 11.62
N GLY A 219 3.01 8.84 11.81
CA GLY A 219 2.83 7.97 12.97
C GLY A 219 2.98 8.71 14.30
N ALA A 220 3.99 9.56 14.44
CA ALA A 220 4.26 10.30 15.68
C ALA A 220 3.12 11.27 16.01
N PHE A 221 2.59 11.97 15.00
CA PHE A 221 1.43 12.85 15.16
C PHE A 221 0.22 12.06 15.68
N TRP A 222 -0.09 10.91 15.08
CA TRP A 222 -1.23 10.09 15.51
C TRP A 222 -1.01 9.40 16.86
N ALA A 223 0.23 9.09 17.23
CA ALA A 223 0.55 8.47 18.52
C ALA A 223 0.40 9.44 19.69
N GLU A 224 0.69 10.73 19.47
CA GLU A 224 0.61 11.76 20.52
C GLU A 224 -0.68 12.60 20.48
N SER A 225 -1.46 12.48 19.39
CA SER A 225 -2.71 13.23 19.23
C SER A 225 -3.68 12.98 20.38
N GLY A 226 -4.04 14.05 21.09
CA GLY A 226 -4.97 14.00 22.23
C GLY A 226 -4.33 13.71 23.58
N LEU A 227 -3.01 13.57 23.64
CA LEU A 227 -2.27 13.47 24.91
C LEU A 227 -1.84 14.85 25.40
N THR A 228 -1.85 15.04 26.73
CA THR A 228 -1.21 16.18 27.38
C THR A 228 0.29 15.92 27.56
N SER A 229 1.09 16.98 27.59
CA SER A 229 2.56 16.92 27.69
C SER A 229 3.07 16.08 28.87
N GLU A 230 2.33 16.06 29.98
CA GLU A 230 2.66 15.31 31.20
C GLU A 230 2.55 13.78 31.02
N ASN A 231 1.71 13.33 30.08
CA ASN A 231 1.50 11.92 29.80
C ASN A 231 2.50 11.37 28.75
N ILE A 232 3.31 12.24 28.15
CA ILE A 232 4.29 11.87 27.12
C ILE A 232 5.64 11.61 27.80
N ARG A 233 5.99 10.32 27.92
CA ARG A 233 7.31 9.91 28.45
C ARG A 233 8.45 10.14 27.46
N ILE A 234 8.15 9.98 26.17
CA ILE A 234 9.09 10.16 25.07
C ILE A 234 8.37 10.96 24.00
N ASP A 235 8.79 12.21 23.83
CA ASP A 235 8.31 13.14 22.80
C ASP A 235 8.92 12.77 21.44
N VAL A 236 8.22 11.89 20.72
CA VAL A 236 8.63 11.41 19.40
C VAL A 236 8.23 12.38 18.30
N LEU A 237 7.15 13.14 18.48
CA LEU A 237 6.69 14.11 17.49
C LEU A 237 7.68 15.24 17.29
N ASN A 238 8.14 15.90 18.37
CA ASN A 238 9.02 17.06 18.25
C ASN A 238 10.50 16.67 18.27
N LYS A 239 10.90 15.69 19.09
CA LYS A 239 12.31 15.30 19.24
C LYS A 239 12.73 14.12 18.36
N GLY A 240 11.78 13.30 17.89
CA GLY A 240 12.04 12.12 17.06
C GLY A 240 12.10 12.40 15.56
N ALA A 241 11.44 13.46 15.07
CA ALA A 241 11.24 13.73 13.64
C ALA A 241 12.54 13.70 12.81
N VAL A 242 13.62 14.32 13.29
CA VAL A 242 14.91 14.34 12.59
C VAL A 242 15.48 12.93 12.43
N TRP A 243 15.41 12.10 13.47
CA TRP A 243 15.91 10.72 13.44
C TRP A 243 15.10 9.83 12.51
N PHE A 244 13.77 9.99 12.52
CA PHE A 244 12.90 9.25 11.61
C PHE A 244 13.16 9.62 10.16
N GLN A 245 13.36 10.92 9.88
CA GLN A 245 13.67 11.39 8.55
C GLN A 245 15.05 10.94 8.06
N LEU A 246 16.07 10.98 8.93
CA LEU A 246 17.41 10.48 8.60
C LEU A 246 17.37 8.98 8.26
N TYR A 247 16.70 8.18 9.10
CA TYR A 247 16.52 6.75 8.85
C TYR A 247 15.82 6.53 7.50
N TYR A 248 14.70 7.19 7.27
CA TYR A 248 13.93 7.06 6.03
C TYR A 248 14.73 7.47 4.80
N THR A 249 15.51 8.55 4.90
CA THR A 249 16.37 9.02 3.81
C THR A 249 17.47 8.01 3.47
N ILE A 250 18.08 7.38 4.47
CA ILE A 250 19.06 6.29 4.25
C ILE A 250 18.40 5.12 3.51
N ILE A 251 17.22 4.68 3.97
CA ILE A 251 16.48 3.59 3.30
C ILE A 251 16.07 3.98 1.88
N PHE A 252 15.65 5.21 1.66
CA PHE A 252 15.29 5.71 0.34
C PHE A 252 16.49 5.73 -0.62
N ILE A 253 17.64 6.25 -0.18
CA ILE A 253 18.90 6.22 -0.96
C ILE A 253 19.29 4.78 -1.28
N MET A 254 19.22 3.88 -0.30
CA MET A 254 19.48 2.45 -0.53
C MET A 254 18.51 1.85 -1.54
N ALA A 255 17.21 2.14 -1.43
CA ALA A 255 16.22 1.67 -2.40
C ALA A 255 16.54 2.15 -3.82
N VAL A 256 16.90 3.43 -3.98
CA VAL A 256 17.34 4.00 -5.28
C VAL A 256 18.59 3.30 -5.81
N VAL A 257 19.62 3.09 -4.98
CA VAL A 257 20.83 2.34 -5.36
C VAL A 257 20.49 0.91 -5.76
N GLY A 258 19.57 0.27 -5.05
CA GLY A 258 19.05 -1.07 -5.36
C GLY A 258 18.46 -1.15 -6.76
N LEU A 259 17.66 -0.16 -7.17
CA LEU A 259 17.02 -0.12 -8.50
C LEU A 259 18.02 -0.13 -9.66
N PHE A 260 19.22 0.44 -9.47
CA PHE A 260 20.27 0.45 -10.50
C PHE A 260 21.01 -0.89 -10.65
N LYS A 261 20.82 -1.84 -9.73
CA LYS A 261 21.42 -3.17 -9.85
C LYS A 261 20.61 -4.06 -10.79
N LYS A 262 21.03 -4.11 -12.06
CA LYS A 262 20.37 -4.87 -13.13
C LYS A 262 20.03 -6.32 -12.75
N ARG A 263 20.96 -7.03 -12.08
CA ARG A 263 20.74 -8.42 -11.62
C ARG A 263 19.56 -8.55 -10.66
N GLU A 264 19.30 -7.55 -9.83
CA GLU A 264 18.27 -7.58 -8.79
C GLU A 264 16.86 -7.26 -9.32
N TYR A 265 16.73 -6.53 -10.43
CA TYR A 265 15.43 -6.07 -10.95
C TYR A 265 15.17 -6.43 -12.41
N ILE A 266 16.17 -6.28 -13.29
CA ILE A 266 16.00 -6.57 -14.71
C ILE A 266 15.99 -8.09 -14.94
N GLU A 267 16.96 -8.80 -14.36
CA GLU A 267 17.09 -10.25 -14.53
C GLU A 267 16.14 -11.01 -13.60
N ASN A 268 15.99 -10.51 -12.38
CA ASN A 268 15.10 -11.09 -11.38
C ASN A 268 13.66 -10.62 -11.56
N LYS A 269 12.95 -11.27 -12.48
CA LYS A 269 11.55 -10.95 -12.80
C LYS A 269 10.65 -10.90 -11.57
N ILE A 270 10.87 -11.74 -10.55
CA ILE A 270 10.00 -11.75 -9.35
C ILE A 270 10.12 -10.46 -8.54
N ALA A 271 11.27 -9.79 -8.54
CA ALA A 271 11.44 -8.50 -7.86
C ALA A 271 10.53 -7.40 -8.44
N ASN A 272 10.19 -7.49 -9.73
CA ASN A 272 9.36 -6.48 -10.41
C ASN A 272 7.93 -6.41 -9.88
N ILE A 273 7.44 -7.42 -9.14
CA ILE A 273 6.15 -7.29 -8.46
C ILE A 273 6.16 -6.12 -7.46
N MET A 274 7.31 -5.82 -6.83
CA MET A 274 7.44 -4.71 -5.89
C MET A 274 7.24 -3.37 -6.60
N SER A 275 7.85 -3.21 -7.77
CA SER A 275 7.70 -2.00 -8.59
C SER A 275 6.27 -1.85 -9.12
N ILE A 276 5.61 -2.94 -9.54
CA ILE A 276 4.21 -2.88 -9.98
C ILE A 276 3.29 -2.45 -8.83
N ILE A 277 3.46 -3.02 -7.62
CA ILE A 277 2.67 -2.61 -6.45
C ILE A 277 2.95 -1.14 -6.10
N PHE A 278 4.22 -0.74 -6.05
CA PHE A 278 4.62 0.63 -5.73
C PHE A 278 3.98 1.65 -6.70
N CYS A 279 4.10 1.42 -8.01
CA CYS A 279 3.49 2.29 -9.02
C CYS A 279 1.96 2.30 -8.91
N GLY A 280 1.34 1.15 -8.65
CA GLY A 280 -0.11 1.06 -8.45
C GLY A 280 -0.61 1.92 -7.28
N TYR A 281 0.08 1.86 -6.13
CA TYR A 281 -0.25 2.71 -4.99
C TYR A 281 0.13 4.18 -5.23
N GLY A 282 1.22 4.45 -5.95
CA GLY A 282 1.57 5.80 -6.39
C GLY A 282 0.43 6.44 -7.19
N ILE A 283 -0.12 5.73 -8.17
CA ILE A 283 -1.28 6.19 -8.94
C ILE A 283 -2.51 6.37 -8.03
N LEU A 284 -2.78 5.41 -7.14
CA LEU A 284 -3.90 5.51 -6.20
C LEU A 284 -3.83 6.80 -5.36
N PHE A 285 -2.64 7.14 -4.82
CA PHE A 285 -2.46 8.32 -3.99
C PHE A 285 -2.50 9.64 -4.76
N LEU A 286 -2.19 9.62 -6.06
CA LEU A 286 -2.42 10.78 -6.93
C LEU A 286 -3.92 11.04 -7.16
N ILE A 287 -4.76 10.01 -7.08
CA ILE A 287 -6.21 10.12 -7.28
C ILE A 287 -6.93 10.49 -5.97
N LEU A 288 -6.61 9.78 -4.89
CA LEU A 288 -7.27 9.93 -3.59
C LEU A 288 -6.80 11.18 -2.82
N GLU A 289 -7.48 11.44 -1.71
CA GLU A 289 -7.03 12.39 -0.70
C GLU A 289 -5.59 12.11 -0.27
N THR A 290 -4.76 13.14 -0.24
CA THR A 290 -3.37 13.08 0.21
C THR A 290 -3.32 13.05 1.73
N GLN A 291 -2.92 11.91 2.27
CA GLN A 291 -2.60 11.75 3.68
C GLN A 291 -1.36 10.87 3.81
N GLU A 292 -0.38 11.34 4.58
CA GLU A 292 0.91 10.69 4.78
C GLU A 292 0.71 9.27 5.32
N ARG A 293 -0.23 9.09 6.26
CA ARG A 293 -0.56 7.78 6.86
C ARG A 293 -0.94 6.71 5.84
N TYR A 294 -1.51 7.09 4.69
CA TYR A 294 -1.88 6.10 3.67
C TYR A 294 -0.66 5.42 3.05
N GLY A 295 0.51 6.07 3.05
CA GLY A 295 1.76 5.49 2.59
C GLY A 295 2.25 4.34 3.48
N PHE A 296 1.87 4.33 4.77
CA PHE A 296 2.32 3.30 5.72
C PHE A 296 1.97 1.88 5.26
N ILE A 297 0.78 1.68 4.68
CA ILE A 297 0.27 0.38 4.23
C ILE A 297 1.18 -0.33 3.21
N ILE A 298 2.03 0.43 2.50
CA ILE A 298 2.97 -0.12 1.52
C ILE A 298 4.44 0.13 1.85
N SER A 299 4.73 0.86 2.92
CA SER A 299 6.07 1.35 3.25
C SER A 299 7.14 0.24 3.32
N TRP A 300 6.72 -1.00 3.62
CA TRP A 300 7.52 -2.21 3.57
C TRP A 300 8.20 -2.48 2.21
N ILE A 301 7.71 -1.90 1.11
CA ILE A 301 8.36 -1.98 -0.20
C ILE A 301 9.73 -1.31 -0.17
N PHE A 302 9.85 -0.13 0.46
CA PHE A 302 11.14 0.56 0.56
C PHE A 302 12.18 -0.26 1.31
N VAL A 303 11.75 -1.02 2.32
CA VAL A 303 12.61 -1.95 3.05
C VAL A 303 13.13 -3.06 2.15
N LEU A 304 12.24 -3.70 1.38
CA LEU A 304 12.63 -4.75 0.44
C LEU A 304 13.53 -4.20 -0.67
N MET A 305 13.24 -3.01 -1.19
CA MET A 305 14.07 -2.37 -2.22
C MET A 305 15.45 -1.97 -1.69
N ALA A 306 15.55 -1.45 -0.47
CA ALA A 306 16.82 -1.12 0.16
C ALA A 306 17.71 -2.35 0.35
N ALA A 307 17.14 -3.52 0.64
CA ALA A 307 17.90 -4.76 0.76
C ALA A 307 18.61 -5.17 -0.54
N ALA A 308 18.08 -4.79 -1.71
CA ALA A 308 18.74 -5.03 -3.00
C ALA A 308 20.08 -4.28 -3.12
N ALA A 309 20.25 -3.15 -2.43
CA ALA A 309 21.51 -2.38 -2.41
C ALA A 309 22.66 -3.12 -1.74
N ILE A 310 22.39 -4.13 -0.92
CA ILE A 310 23.41 -4.91 -0.22
C ILE A 310 24.12 -5.86 -1.19
N LYS A 311 25.45 -5.99 -1.05
CA LYS A 311 26.23 -6.96 -1.82
C LYS A 311 25.91 -8.40 -1.35
N PRO A 312 25.83 -9.39 -2.25
CA PRO A 312 25.62 -10.79 -1.89
C PRO A 312 26.62 -11.28 -0.82
N GLY A 313 26.26 -12.33 -0.09
CA GLY A 313 27.21 -13.04 0.76
C GLY A 313 28.29 -13.77 -0.07
N LYS A 314 29.48 -13.98 0.50
CA LYS A 314 30.63 -14.64 -0.16
C LYS A 314 30.31 -16.03 -0.75
N GLU A 315 29.34 -16.76 -0.19
CA GLU A 315 28.91 -18.07 -0.69
C GLU A 315 28.27 -18.01 -2.09
N ASN A 316 27.72 -16.86 -2.48
CA ASN A 316 27.11 -16.65 -3.81
C ASN A 316 28.11 -16.06 -4.83
N GLU A 317 29.35 -15.75 -4.45
CA GLU A 317 30.41 -15.31 -5.37
C GLU A 317 31.09 -16.50 -6.06
N MET A 318 31.03 -17.72 -5.49
CA MET A 318 31.67 -18.93 -6.05
C MET A 318 30.89 -19.62 -7.18
N TYR A 319 29.67 -19.17 -7.47
CA TYR A 319 28.85 -19.67 -8.60
C TYR A 319 28.66 -18.61 -9.70
N VAL A 320 29.53 -17.59 -9.71
CA VAL A 320 29.54 -16.53 -10.74
C VAL A 320 30.39 -16.95 -11.92
#